data_AF-A0A2C6BRQ3-F1
#
_entry.id   AF-A0A2C6BRQ3-F1
#
_cell.length_a   1.000
_cell.length_b   1.000
_cell.length_c   1.000
_cell.angle_alpha   90.00
_cell.angle_beta   90.00
_cell.angle_gamma   90.00
#
_symmetry.space_group_name_H-M   'P 1'
#
loop_
_entity.id
_entity.type
_entity.pdbx_description
1 polymer ?
#
loop_
_entity_poly.entity_id
_entity_poly.type
_entity_poly.pdbx_seq_one_letter_code
_entity_poly.pdbx_strand_id
1 'polypeptide(L)'
;MKKGIGVGIEDFKKIIEEDCYYFDKTNYIEELLKDRTEIKLFTRPRRFGKTLNMTTLKYFFDVRNAEENRKLFKDLYIKKSEYFKEQGQYPTIFITLKDTKKNNWEECYSKIKIILRDLYEEHSYIKDKLSINEKEEYDKILFKKDDAEYDNALLNLTKYLYNYYQKKVVLLIDEYDSPLITANQFGYYKEAINFFRDFLSSALKTNSNLKMGVLTGIVQVAKEGIFSGLNNVKTYNILGDKFEIFFGLSEEEVEEALKYFEMTYEIEEVKRWYDGYKFGNSEVYNPWSIVNYLSDRGLQAYWVNTSDNALIYDNLKNSTVDLFKDLEALFEGKAIKKEISPFFTFEELSKFDGIWQLMVYNGYLKINEKLSNDEYMIKIPNYEIQTFFKKGFIDKFLVSGNYFNPMMDALLDGDIEEFERRLQNIFLVNTSFYDLKGEKVYHSLFLGMLIWLRDKYEVKSNGERGHGRYDAMLIPLDKVKLAYVFEFKVSKTIKGLTAKAEEALEQIKEKQYDAGLKEKGISKIYRIGIAFKGKNVKVKYEIV
;
A
#
# COMPACT_ATOMS: atom_id res chain seq x y z
N MET A 1 28.63 -20.82 -8.80
CA MET A 1 27.20 -21.06 -8.48
C MET A 1 26.45 -19.77 -8.70
N LYS A 2 25.16 -19.82 -9.08
CA LYS A 2 24.33 -18.60 -9.13
C LYS A 2 24.00 -18.17 -7.70
N LYS A 3 23.88 -16.86 -7.49
CA LYS A 3 23.43 -16.27 -6.22
C LYS A 3 22.01 -16.76 -5.88
N GLY A 4 21.72 -16.91 -4.60
CA GLY A 4 20.38 -17.26 -4.11
C GLY A 4 19.38 -16.10 -4.20
N ILE A 5 18.09 -16.36 -3.98
CA ILE A 5 17.06 -15.30 -3.91
C ILE A 5 16.67 -15.09 -2.44
N GLY A 6 16.99 -13.92 -1.90
CA GLY A 6 16.79 -13.59 -0.48
C GLY A 6 15.36 -13.13 -0.14
N VAL A 7 14.36 -14.00 -0.27
CA VAL A 7 12.96 -13.65 0.07
C VAL A 7 12.84 -13.36 1.57
N GLY A 8 12.29 -12.18 1.92
CA GLY A 8 12.05 -11.81 3.32
C GLY A 8 13.30 -11.36 4.10
N ILE A 9 14.44 -11.19 3.44
CA ILE A 9 15.65 -10.66 4.07
C ILE A 9 15.64 -9.13 3.97
N GLU A 10 15.56 -8.44 5.11
CA GLU A 10 15.59 -6.96 5.20
C GLU A 10 16.95 -6.41 5.65
N ASP A 11 17.90 -7.29 5.99
CA ASP A 11 19.24 -6.93 6.42
C ASP A 11 20.26 -7.03 5.27
N PHE A 12 20.90 -5.91 4.94
CA PHE A 12 21.87 -5.82 3.85
C PHE A 12 23.07 -6.76 4.04
N LYS A 13 23.64 -6.81 5.26
CA LYS A 13 24.80 -7.66 5.53
C LYS A 13 24.47 -9.13 5.27
N LYS A 14 23.31 -9.59 5.75
CA LYS A 14 22.83 -10.95 5.51
C LYS A 14 22.66 -11.27 4.01
N ILE A 15 22.11 -10.35 3.21
CA ILE A 15 21.99 -10.57 1.75
C ILE A 15 23.38 -10.82 1.12
N ILE A 16 24.39 -10.02 1.49
CA ILE A 16 25.72 -10.13 0.91
C ILE A 16 26.47 -11.37 1.42
N GLU A 17 26.38 -11.69 2.71
CA GLU A 17 27.09 -12.83 3.33
C GLU A 17 26.51 -14.18 2.92
N GLU A 18 25.20 -14.27 2.71
CA GLU A 18 24.51 -15.49 2.22
C GLU A 18 24.56 -15.63 0.69
N ASP A 19 25.38 -14.83 0.01
CA ASP A 19 25.53 -14.78 -1.46
C ASP A 19 24.16 -14.71 -2.19
N CYS A 20 23.25 -13.90 -1.66
CA CYS A 20 21.97 -13.63 -2.29
C CYS A 20 22.10 -12.57 -3.40
N TYR A 21 21.22 -12.63 -4.39
CA TYR A 21 21.12 -11.64 -5.44
C TYR A 21 20.63 -10.32 -4.84
N TYR A 22 21.43 -9.28 -5.00
CA TYR A 22 21.17 -7.95 -4.48
C TYR A 22 21.00 -6.98 -5.65
N PHE A 23 19.86 -6.30 -5.68
CA PHE A 23 19.65 -5.17 -6.58
C PHE A 23 20.46 -3.99 -6.04
N ASP A 24 21.57 -3.67 -6.71
CA ASP A 24 22.54 -2.72 -6.20
C ASP A 24 22.03 -1.27 -6.24
N LYS A 25 21.56 -0.80 -5.09
CA LYS A 25 21.11 0.58 -4.87
C LYS A 25 22.17 1.46 -4.20
N THR A 26 23.44 1.04 -4.17
CA THR A 26 24.46 1.76 -3.39
C THR A 26 24.87 3.11 -3.98
N ASN A 27 24.51 3.40 -5.24
CA ASN A 27 24.56 4.75 -5.80
C ASN A 27 23.71 5.77 -4.99
N TYR A 28 22.69 5.30 -4.27
CA TYR A 28 21.92 6.12 -3.34
C TYR A 28 22.79 6.81 -2.28
N ILE A 29 23.84 6.13 -1.79
CA ILE A 29 24.72 6.66 -0.75
C ILE A 29 25.43 7.92 -1.27
N GLU A 30 25.87 7.90 -2.53
CA GLU A 30 26.51 9.05 -3.18
C GLU A 30 25.52 10.22 -3.31
N GLU A 31 24.32 9.98 -3.82
CA GLU A 31 23.29 11.03 -3.95
C GLU A 31 22.83 11.57 -2.58
N LEU A 32 22.76 10.71 -1.56
CA LEU A 32 22.46 11.09 -0.18
C LEU A 32 23.53 12.03 0.41
N LEU A 33 24.81 11.82 0.06
CA LEU A 33 25.95 12.62 0.54
C LEU A 33 26.14 13.92 -0.26
N LYS A 34 25.78 13.92 -1.56
CA LYS A 34 25.67 15.14 -2.38
C LYS A 34 24.57 16.05 -1.84
N ASP A 35 23.44 15.48 -1.44
CA ASP A 35 22.36 16.21 -0.79
C ASP A 35 22.78 16.68 0.62
N ARG A 36 23.06 17.97 0.73
CA ARG A 36 23.50 18.65 1.97
C ARG A 36 22.40 18.84 3.01
N THR A 37 21.17 18.38 2.74
CA THR A 37 20.08 18.40 3.72
C THR A 37 20.46 17.60 4.96
N GLU A 38 20.36 18.20 6.15
CA GLU A 38 20.73 17.51 7.40
C GLU A 38 19.70 16.46 7.82
N ILE A 39 18.41 16.79 7.81
CA ILE A 39 17.32 15.88 8.19
C ILE A 39 16.46 15.56 6.98
N LYS A 40 16.48 14.28 6.58
CA LYS A 40 15.83 13.76 5.38
C LYS A 40 14.76 12.76 5.77
N LEU A 41 13.53 12.95 5.31
CA LEU A 41 12.44 11.98 5.45
C LEU A 41 12.08 11.38 4.08
N PHE A 42 12.16 10.07 3.95
CA PHE A 42 11.74 9.34 2.75
C PHE A 42 10.41 8.65 3.01
N THR A 43 9.35 9.07 2.30
CA THR A 43 8.05 8.42 2.37
C THR A 43 7.80 7.58 1.12
N ARG A 44 7.64 6.27 1.31
CA ARG A 44 7.42 5.31 0.23
C ARG A 44 6.43 4.25 0.66
N PRO A 45 5.72 3.61 -0.29
CA PRO A 45 4.80 2.54 0.05
C PRO A 45 5.51 1.36 0.72
N ARG A 46 4.71 0.44 1.26
CA ARG A 46 5.22 -0.75 1.95
C ARG A 46 5.91 -1.69 0.98
N ARG A 47 6.94 -2.40 1.47
CA ARG A 47 7.70 -3.40 0.70
C ARG A 47 8.49 -2.84 -0.49
N PHE A 48 8.81 -1.54 -0.46
CA PHE A 48 9.68 -0.86 -1.44
C PHE A 48 11.17 -0.79 -1.01
N GLY A 49 11.60 -1.69 -0.12
CA GLY A 49 13.02 -1.80 0.27
C GLY A 49 13.51 -0.77 1.31
N LYS A 50 12.61 -0.10 2.04
CA LYS A 50 12.97 0.93 3.04
C LYS A 50 13.98 0.44 4.07
N THR A 51 13.66 -0.62 4.80
CA THR A 51 14.53 -1.21 5.84
C THR A 51 15.85 -1.70 5.26
N LEU A 52 15.84 -2.32 4.08
CA LEU A 52 17.07 -2.77 3.40
C LEU A 52 18.00 -1.61 3.06
N ASN A 53 17.46 -0.49 2.56
CA ASN A 53 18.26 0.71 2.32
C ASN A 53 18.80 1.29 3.64
N MET A 54 18.00 1.29 4.71
CA MET A 54 18.43 1.77 6.02
C MET A 54 19.56 0.93 6.61
N THR A 55 19.49 -0.40 6.51
CA THR A 55 20.57 -1.28 6.95
C THR A 55 21.81 -1.11 6.06
N THR A 56 21.65 -0.90 4.75
CA THR A 56 22.76 -0.56 3.84
C THR A 56 23.49 0.72 4.31
N LEU A 57 22.74 1.78 4.68
CA LEU A 57 23.33 3.00 5.25
C LEU A 57 24.00 2.73 6.61
N LYS A 58 23.38 1.92 7.48
CA LYS A 58 23.96 1.52 8.78
C LYS A 58 25.35 0.93 8.58
N TYR A 59 25.46 -0.09 7.73
CA TYR A 59 26.75 -0.77 7.48
C TYR A 59 27.75 0.13 6.75
N PHE A 60 27.29 1.02 5.88
CA PHE A 60 28.18 1.95 5.19
C PHE A 60 28.83 2.94 6.16
N PHE A 61 28.06 3.57 7.05
CA PHE A 61 28.57 4.64 7.91
C PHE A 61 29.21 4.16 9.22
N ASP A 62 28.74 3.05 9.81
CA ASP A 62 29.11 2.62 11.17
C ASP A 62 30.63 2.44 11.34
N VAL A 63 31.18 3.23 12.25
CA VAL A 63 32.60 3.26 12.62
C VAL A 63 33.07 2.01 13.38
N ARG A 64 32.19 1.31 14.10
CA ARG A 64 32.60 0.20 14.99
C ARG A 64 33.26 -0.95 14.25
N ASN A 65 32.63 -1.37 13.15
CA ASN A 65 33.05 -2.52 12.34
C ASN A 65 33.52 -2.06 10.96
N ALA A 66 34.17 -0.90 10.87
CA ALA A 66 34.51 -0.24 9.61
C ALA A 66 35.19 -1.18 8.60
N GLU A 67 36.21 -1.93 9.04
CA GLU A 67 36.96 -2.85 8.17
C GLU A 67 36.17 -4.08 7.73
N GLU A 68 35.33 -4.63 8.60
CA GLU A 68 34.46 -5.76 8.24
C GLU A 68 33.36 -5.31 7.28
N ASN A 69 32.69 -4.21 7.61
CA ASN A 69 31.62 -3.63 6.79
C ASN A 69 32.14 -3.19 5.42
N ARG A 70 33.39 -2.74 5.31
CA ARG A 70 34.03 -2.36 4.04
C ARG A 70 34.00 -3.50 3.00
N LYS A 71 34.08 -4.76 3.45
CA LYS A 71 34.05 -5.95 2.60
C LYS A 71 32.67 -6.18 1.97
N LEU A 72 31.60 -5.74 2.62
CA LEU A 72 30.21 -5.89 2.12
C LEU A 72 29.97 -5.11 0.83
N PHE A 73 30.76 -4.07 0.58
CA PHE A 73 30.59 -3.18 -0.58
C PHE A 73 31.54 -3.50 -1.74
N LYS A 74 32.39 -4.52 -1.65
CA LYS A 74 33.53 -4.74 -2.55
C LYS A 74 33.17 -4.77 -4.05
N ASP A 75 32.00 -5.31 -4.41
CA ASP A 75 31.54 -5.48 -5.79
C ASP A 75 30.36 -4.54 -6.15
N LEU A 76 30.05 -3.58 -5.28
CA LEU A 76 28.91 -2.67 -5.43
C LEU A 76 29.34 -1.32 -6.00
N TYR A 77 28.40 -0.59 -6.60
CA TYR A 77 28.60 0.71 -7.25
C TYR A 77 29.38 1.67 -6.36
N ILE A 78 28.98 1.84 -5.10
CA ILE A 78 29.55 2.84 -4.18
C ILE A 78 31.06 2.65 -3.99
N LYS A 79 31.59 1.44 -4.18
CA LYS A 79 33.02 1.17 -4.05
C LYS A 79 33.87 1.96 -5.04
N LYS A 80 33.31 2.25 -6.21
CA LYS A 80 33.98 3.02 -7.29
C LYS A 80 33.76 4.52 -7.15
N SER A 81 32.85 4.96 -6.29
CA SER A 81 32.54 6.36 -6.06
C SER A 81 33.61 7.04 -5.19
N GLU A 82 33.86 8.33 -5.40
CA GLU A 82 34.72 9.13 -4.53
C GLU A 82 34.19 9.24 -3.08
N TYR A 83 32.88 9.05 -2.92
CA TYR A 83 32.20 9.09 -1.62
C TYR A 83 32.46 7.85 -0.77
N PHE A 84 33.11 6.81 -1.31
CA PHE A 84 33.53 5.64 -0.53
C PHE A 84 34.50 5.99 0.62
N LYS A 85 35.13 7.16 0.58
CA LYS A 85 35.94 7.71 1.70
C LYS A 85 35.14 7.94 2.98
N GLU A 86 33.83 8.08 2.87
CA GLU A 86 32.91 8.27 4.02
C GLU A 86 32.55 6.94 4.70
N GLN A 87 32.95 5.79 4.12
CA GLN A 87 32.66 4.47 4.68
C GLN A 87 33.36 4.28 6.03
N GLY A 88 32.60 3.81 7.02
CA GLY A 88 33.08 3.54 8.37
C GLY A 88 33.56 4.77 9.14
N GLN A 89 33.14 5.98 8.74
CA GLN A 89 33.63 7.21 9.33
C GLN A 89 32.81 7.72 10.51
N TYR A 90 31.58 7.26 10.71
CA TYR A 90 30.65 7.92 11.63
C TYR A 90 30.05 6.93 12.65
N PRO A 91 29.95 7.31 13.94
CA PRO A 91 29.05 6.62 14.85
C PRO A 91 27.64 6.65 14.26
N THR A 92 27.02 5.48 14.17
CA THR A 92 25.71 5.35 13.52
C THR A 92 24.73 4.67 14.46
N ILE A 93 23.60 5.34 14.70
CA ILE A 93 22.46 4.78 15.44
C ILE A 93 21.41 4.36 14.42
N PHE A 94 20.89 3.14 14.56
CA PHE A 94 19.77 2.65 13.78
C PHE A 94 18.67 2.14 14.71
N ILE A 95 17.45 2.65 14.52
CA ILE A 95 16.26 2.23 15.25
C ILE A 95 15.11 2.02 14.27
N THR A 96 14.31 0.97 14.49
CA THR A 96 13.05 0.74 13.77
C THR A 96 11.88 0.81 14.75
N LEU A 97 10.81 1.51 14.34
CA LEU A 97 9.57 1.61 15.13
C LEU A 97 8.46 0.68 14.60
N LYS A 98 8.81 -0.29 13.74
CA LYS A 98 7.89 -1.28 13.17
C LYS A 98 7.09 -2.07 14.22
N ASP A 99 7.72 -2.41 15.33
CA ASP A 99 7.12 -3.27 16.35
C ASP A 99 6.24 -2.53 17.38
N THR A 100 6.11 -1.20 17.28
CA THR A 100 5.31 -0.40 18.24
C THR A 100 3.82 -0.40 17.92
N LYS A 101 3.37 -1.23 16.98
CA LYS A 101 1.95 -1.41 16.65
C LYS A 101 1.25 -2.16 17.77
N LYS A 102 0.58 -1.44 18.66
CA LYS A 102 -0.10 -1.96 19.86
C LYS A 102 -1.52 -1.45 19.95
N ASN A 103 -2.33 -2.06 20.81
CA ASN A 103 -3.76 -1.73 20.89
C ASN A 103 -4.05 -0.59 21.88
N ASN A 104 -3.06 -0.17 22.68
CA ASN A 104 -3.15 0.93 23.64
C ASN A 104 -1.78 1.59 23.83
N TRP A 105 -1.78 2.74 24.53
CA TRP A 105 -0.58 3.54 24.77
C TRP A 105 0.41 2.83 25.70
N GLU A 106 -0.05 2.16 26.76
CA GLU A 106 0.82 1.51 27.75
C GLU A 106 1.69 0.41 27.11
N GLU A 107 1.10 -0.42 26.25
CA GLU A 107 1.81 -1.45 25.49
C GLU A 107 2.77 -0.83 24.48
N CYS A 108 2.36 0.23 23.78
CA CYS A 108 3.19 0.96 22.82
C CYS A 108 4.43 1.52 23.54
N TYR A 109 4.22 2.23 24.64
CA TYR A 109 5.27 2.83 25.46
C TYR A 109 6.21 1.78 26.06
N SER A 110 5.67 0.67 26.58
CA SER A 110 6.47 -0.45 27.07
C SER A 110 7.38 -1.04 25.98
N LYS A 111 6.87 -1.16 24.75
CA LYS A 111 7.69 -1.61 23.61
C LYS A 111 8.75 -0.59 23.20
N ILE A 112 8.48 0.71 23.27
CA ILE A 112 9.49 1.77 23.09
C ILE A 112 10.61 1.62 24.13
N LYS A 113 10.28 1.40 25.41
CA LYS A 113 11.28 1.16 26.47
C LYS A 113 12.17 -0.05 26.14
N ILE A 114 11.60 -1.13 25.58
CA ILE A 114 12.36 -2.32 25.15
C ILE A 114 13.32 -1.97 24.02
N ILE A 115 12.85 -1.27 22.98
CA ILE A 115 13.69 -0.88 21.84
C ILE A 115 14.85 0.01 22.29
N LEU A 116 14.59 0.97 23.18
CA LEU A 116 15.62 1.87 23.70
C LEU A 116 16.61 1.15 24.61
N ARG A 117 16.16 0.23 25.46
CA ARG A 117 17.06 -0.66 26.22
C ARG A 117 18.01 -1.40 25.28
N ASP A 118 17.47 -2.06 24.26
CA ASP A 118 18.27 -2.90 23.34
C ASP A 118 19.29 -2.05 22.58
N LEU A 119 18.92 -0.83 22.20
CA LEU A 119 19.82 0.14 21.60
C LEU A 119 20.94 0.58 22.57
N TYR A 120 20.61 0.83 23.84
CA TYR A 120 21.61 1.16 24.86
C TYR A 120 22.50 -0.06 25.17
N GLU A 121 21.98 -1.27 25.16
CA GLU A 121 22.78 -2.49 25.31
C GLU A 121 23.80 -2.62 24.15
N GLU A 122 23.36 -2.38 22.90
CA GLU A 122 24.21 -2.38 21.68
C GLU A 122 25.39 -1.38 21.79
N HIS A 123 25.21 -0.30 22.55
CA HIS A 123 26.23 0.74 22.76
C HIS A 123 26.93 0.69 24.13
N SER A 124 26.73 -0.37 24.92
CA SER A 124 27.30 -0.51 26.27
C SER A 124 28.83 -0.34 26.35
N TYR A 125 29.56 -0.59 25.26
CA TYR A 125 31.02 -0.39 25.17
C TYR A 125 31.47 1.07 25.39
N ILE A 126 30.58 2.07 25.27
CA ILE A 126 30.91 3.48 25.59
C ILE A 126 30.78 3.80 27.06
N LYS A 127 30.10 2.95 27.84
CA LYS A 127 29.69 3.23 29.22
C LYS A 127 30.89 3.62 30.09
N ASP A 128 32.04 2.98 29.91
CA ASP A 128 33.24 3.26 30.71
C ASP A 128 33.78 4.68 30.57
N LYS A 129 33.50 5.36 29.46
CA LYS A 129 33.91 6.74 29.18
C LYS A 129 32.90 7.79 29.65
N LEU A 130 31.73 7.39 30.13
CA LEU A 130 30.70 8.28 30.63
C LEU A 130 31.04 8.81 32.03
N SER A 131 30.61 10.04 32.33
CA SER A 131 30.66 10.57 33.70
C SER A 131 29.71 9.79 34.63
N ILE A 132 29.85 9.96 35.95
CA ILE A 132 29.03 9.25 36.94
C ILE A 132 27.53 9.48 36.70
N ASN A 133 27.13 10.74 36.50
CA ASN A 133 25.73 11.10 36.25
C ASN A 133 25.23 10.54 34.91
N GLU A 134 26.07 10.55 33.87
CA GLU A 134 25.69 9.98 32.57
C GLU A 134 25.55 8.45 32.64
N LYS A 135 26.37 7.76 33.45
CA LYS A 135 26.22 6.32 33.71
C LYS A 135 24.90 6.02 34.41
N GLU A 136 24.49 6.84 35.37
CA GLU A 136 23.22 6.69 36.07
C GLU A 136 22.03 6.82 35.10
N GLU A 137 22.00 7.88 34.29
CA GLU A 137 20.95 8.07 33.28
C GLU A 137 20.97 6.96 32.21
N TYR A 138 22.15 6.50 31.81
CA TYR A 138 22.30 5.35 30.92
C TYR A 138 21.67 4.09 31.51
N ASP A 139 21.93 3.83 32.80
CA ASP A 139 21.44 2.67 33.51
C ASP A 139 19.93 2.73 33.76
N LYS A 140 19.35 3.92 33.93
CA LYS A 140 17.89 4.07 34.00
C LYS A 140 17.20 3.58 32.72
N ILE A 141 17.74 3.89 31.54
CA ILE A 141 17.22 3.37 30.26
C ILE A 141 17.45 1.86 30.15
N LEU A 142 18.67 1.39 30.47
CA LEU A 142 19.04 -0.03 30.39
C LEU A 142 18.18 -0.93 31.30
N PHE A 143 17.86 -0.46 32.50
CA PHE A 143 17.01 -1.17 33.45
C PHE A 143 15.52 -0.83 33.32
N LYS A 144 15.14 -0.06 32.29
CA LYS A 144 13.78 0.39 32.01
C LYS A 144 13.08 1.02 33.22
N LYS A 145 13.80 1.84 33.99
CA LYS A 145 13.25 2.55 35.16
C LYS A 145 12.15 3.52 34.75
N ASP A 146 11.18 3.76 35.62
CA ASP A 146 10.03 4.61 35.28
C ASP A 146 10.36 6.10 35.25
N ASP A 147 11.40 6.52 35.97
CA ASP A 147 11.92 7.89 36.04
C ASP A 147 13.00 8.19 34.98
N ALA A 148 13.21 7.30 34.00
CA ALA A 148 14.12 7.55 32.89
C ALA A 148 13.53 8.54 31.86
N GLU A 149 14.39 9.38 31.28
CA GLU A 149 14.04 10.31 30.19
C GLU A 149 14.02 9.62 28.81
N TYR A 150 12.98 8.83 28.55
CA TYR A 150 12.86 8.07 27.28
C TYR A 150 12.68 8.96 26.04
N ASP A 151 12.07 10.12 26.20
CA ASP A 151 11.92 11.15 25.17
C ASP A 151 13.26 11.83 24.82
N ASN A 152 14.24 11.86 25.72
CA ASN A 152 15.59 12.34 25.42
C ASN A 152 16.60 11.22 25.12
N ALA A 153 16.19 9.95 25.11
CA ALA A 153 17.11 8.83 25.01
C ALA A 153 18.00 8.88 23.74
N LEU A 154 17.43 9.21 22.57
CA LEU A 154 18.24 9.34 21.34
C LEU A 154 19.20 10.53 21.39
N LEU A 155 18.74 11.68 21.91
CA LEU A 155 19.60 12.86 22.11
C LEU A 155 20.78 12.51 23.03
N ASN A 156 20.51 11.90 24.18
CA ASN A 156 21.53 11.49 25.15
C ASN A 156 22.52 10.51 24.54
N LEU A 157 22.05 9.48 23.84
CA LEU A 157 22.92 8.50 23.18
C LEU A 157 23.80 9.14 22.10
N THR A 158 23.26 10.06 21.29
CA THR A 158 24.09 10.79 20.29
C THR A 158 25.18 11.63 20.94
N LYS A 159 24.89 12.28 22.08
CA LYS A 159 25.87 13.03 22.87
C LYS A 159 26.97 12.08 23.40
N TYR A 160 26.59 10.93 23.95
CA TYR A 160 27.52 9.95 24.47
C TYR A 160 28.45 9.40 23.38
N LEU A 161 27.91 9.08 22.20
CA LEU A 161 28.71 8.62 21.06
C LEU A 161 29.64 9.71 20.53
N TYR A 162 29.17 10.97 20.47
CA TYR A 162 30.02 12.09 20.09
C TYR A 162 31.19 12.25 21.07
N ASN A 163 30.93 12.21 22.37
CA ASN A 163 31.97 12.31 23.40
C ASN A 163 32.98 11.16 23.32
N TYR A 164 32.53 9.95 22.99
CA TYR A 164 33.39 8.79 22.84
C TYR A 164 34.28 8.86 21.59
N TYR A 165 33.68 9.14 20.42
CA TYR A 165 34.36 9.08 19.12
C TYR A 165 34.95 10.42 18.65
N GLN A 166 34.55 11.54 19.26
CA GLN A 166 34.83 12.91 18.81
C GLN A 166 34.38 13.16 17.36
N LYS A 167 33.27 12.52 16.97
CA LYS A 167 32.68 12.59 15.64
C LYS A 167 31.17 12.74 15.72
N LYS A 168 30.62 13.55 14.82
CA LYS A 168 29.17 13.71 14.65
C LYS A 168 28.50 12.38 14.26
N VAL A 169 27.28 12.17 14.73
CA VAL A 169 26.53 10.90 14.66
C VAL A 169 25.57 10.89 13.46
N VAL A 170 25.47 9.77 12.76
CA VAL A 170 24.40 9.51 11.78
C VAL A 170 23.24 8.83 12.50
N LEU A 171 22.04 9.41 12.44
CA LEU A 171 20.83 8.85 13.06
C LEU A 171 19.88 8.33 11.98
N LEU A 172 19.59 7.02 12.03
CA LEU A 172 18.73 6.32 11.09
C LEU A 172 17.46 5.83 11.82
N ILE A 173 16.28 6.31 11.41
CA ILE A 173 14.98 5.96 12.02
C ILE A 173 14.06 5.35 10.95
N ASP A 174 13.80 4.06 11.05
CA ASP A 174 12.93 3.33 10.12
C ASP A 174 11.49 3.23 10.65
N GLU A 175 10.53 3.33 9.74
CA GLU A 175 9.09 3.30 10.03
C GLU A 175 8.62 4.31 11.11
N TYR A 176 9.07 5.56 11.01
CA TYR A 176 8.83 6.60 12.03
C TYR A 176 7.34 6.87 12.33
N ASP A 177 6.48 6.66 11.34
CA ASP A 177 5.04 6.94 11.37
C ASP A 177 4.18 5.76 11.85
N SER A 178 4.74 4.55 11.88
CA SER A 178 4.08 3.31 12.33
C SER A 178 3.35 3.44 13.69
N PRO A 179 3.98 3.97 14.77
CA PRO A 179 3.29 4.15 16.05
C PRO A 179 2.09 5.08 15.95
N LEU A 180 2.18 6.16 15.16
CA LEU A 180 1.13 7.16 15.06
C LEU A 180 -0.05 6.68 14.22
N ILE A 181 0.21 5.96 13.14
CA ILE A 181 -0.83 5.33 12.33
C ILE A 181 -1.65 4.37 13.20
N THR A 182 -0.97 3.54 13.99
CA THR A 182 -1.62 2.58 14.89
C THR A 182 -2.37 3.29 16.03
N ALA A 183 -1.75 4.30 16.64
CA ALA A 183 -2.37 5.09 17.69
C ALA A 183 -3.67 5.76 17.25
N ASN A 184 -3.73 6.25 16.01
CA ASN A 184 -4.96 6.78 15.45
C ASN A 184 -6.03 5.69 15.26
N GLN A 185 -5.65 4.51 14.79
CA GLN A 185 -6.59 3.40 14.59
C GLN A 185 -7.24 2.91 15.89
N PHE A 186 -6.47 2.88 16.99
CA PHE A 186 -6.92 2.37 18.27
C PHE A 186 -7.30 3.46 19.29
N GLY A 187 -7.25 4.73 18.91
CA GLY A 187 -7.78 5.85 19.70
C GLY A 187 -6.84 6.41 20.78
N TYR A 188 -5.54 6.13 20.73
CA TYR A 188 -4.52 6.66 21.67
C TYR A 188 -3.53 7.63 21.01
N TYR A 189 -3.96 8.31 19.94
CA TYR A 189 -3.11 9.21 19.15
C TYR A 189 -2.54 10.39 19.95
N LYS A 190 -3.31 10.96 20.89
CA LYS A 190 -2.89 12.15 21.66
C LYS A 190 -1.70 11.86 22.57
N GLU A 191 -1.71 10.70 23.20
CA GLU A 191 -0.63 10.20 24.04
C GLU A 191 0.62 9.95 23.21
N ALA A 192 0.47 9.24 22.08
CA ALA A 192 1.56 8.91 21.19
C ALA A 192 2.21 10.15 20.56
N ILE A 193 1.42 11.09 20.05
CA ILE A 193 1.95 12.28 19.37
C ILE A 193 2.73 13.19 20.33
N ASN A 194 2.30 13.29 21.59
CA ASN A 194 3.02 14.07 22.61
C ASN A 194 4.42 13.51 22.85
N PHE A 195 4.53 12.20 23.06
CA PHE A 195 5.83 11.54 23.23
C PHE A 195 6.70 11.65 21.98
N PHE A 196 6.18 11.28 20.80
CA PHE A 196 6.99 11.21 19.57
C PHE A 196 7.43 12.58 19.05
N ARG A 197 6.65 13.65 19.32
CA ARG A 197 7.06 15.01 19.01
C ARG A 197 8.33 15.37 19.77
N ASP A 198 8.38 15.12 21.07
CA ASP A 198 9.51 15.47 21.92
C ASP A 198 10.70 14.54 21.63
N PHE A 199 10.43 13.24 21.51
CA PHE A 199 11.41 12.20 21.14
C PHE A 199 12.16 12.48 19.83
N LEU A 200 11.45 12.90 18.79
CA LEU A 200 12.06 13.17 17.48
C LEU A 200 12.66 14.59 17.43
N SER A 201 11.99 15.59 18.01
CA SER A 201 12.48 16.97 17.97
C SER A 201 13.78 17.18 18.74
N SER A 202 13.91 16.55 19.92
CA SER A 202 15.13 16.60 20.74
C SER A 202 16.32 16.00 19.98
N ALA A 203 16.11 14.86 19.32
CA ALA A 203 17.15 14.10 18.64
C ALA A 203 17.58 14.69 17.28
N LEU A 204 16.67 15.34 16.54
CA LEU A 204 16.89 15.71 15.14
C LEU A 204 16.96 17.22 14.87
N LYS A 205 16.47 18.09 15.76
CA LYS A 205 16.50 19.55 15.54
C LYS A 205 17.45 20.27 16.48
N THR A 206 17.41 19.96 17.76
CA THR A 206 18.23 20.64 18.79
C THR A 206 19.58 19.98 19.00
N ASN A 207 19.97 19.04 18.14
CA ASN A 207 21.12 18.17 18.35
C ASN A 207 22.36 18.60 17.55
N SER A 208 23.26 19.34 18.19
CA SER A 208 24.53 19.76 17.57
C SER A 208 25.51 18.62 17.28
N ASN A 209 25.30 17.45 17.91
CA ASN A 209 26.13 16.26 17.74
C ASN A 209 25.77 15.46 16.48
N LEU A 210 24.73 15.85 15.76
CA LEU A 210 24.27 15.15 14.57
C LEU A 210 25.08 15.54 13.33
N LYS A 211 25.38 14.55 12.50
CA LYS A 211 25.92 14.70 11.14
C LYS A 211 24.79 14.80 10.13
N MET A 212 23.83 13.87 10.24
CA MET A 212 22.59 13.84 9.48
C MET A 212 21.59 12.88 10.14
N GLY A 213 20.31 13.13 9.90
CA GLY A 213 19.20 12.25 10.25
C GLY A 213 18.52 11.73 8.98
N VAL A 214 18.31 10.42 8.87
CA VAL A 214 17.52 9.81 7.80
C VAL A 214 16.35 9.06 8.41
N LEU A 215 15.15 9.43 8.00
CA LEU A 215 13.91 8.82 8.43
C LEU A 215 13.24 8.12 7.24
N THR A 216 12.56 7.01 7.49
CA THR A 216 11.66 6.40 6.51
C THR A 216 10.27 6.20 7.10
N GLY A 217 9.26 6.29 6.24
CA GLY A 217 7.86 6.00 6.58
C GLY A 217 7.00 5.78 5.35
N ILE A 218 5.68 5.73 5.55
CA ILE A 218 4.67 5.64 4.50
C ILE A 218 4.12 7.02 4.18
N VAL A 219 3.80 7.81 5.21
CA VAL A 219 3.19 9.14 5.09
C VAL A 219 4.02 10.21 5.79
N GLN A 220 3.82 11.47 5.42
CA GLN A 220 4.30 12.61 6.19
C GLN A 220 3.19 13.05 7.15
N VAL A 221 3.33 12.77 8.45
CA VAL A 221 2.37 13.26 9.46
C VAL A 221 2.38 14.80 9.45
N ALA A 222 1.24 15.45 9.60
CA ALA A 222 1.11 16.90 9.38
C ALA A 222 1.90 17.80 10.35
N LYS A 223 2.01 19.08 9.97
CA LYS A 223 2.71 20.14 10.71
C LYS A 223 2.19 20.38 12.12
N GLU A 224 0.92 20.13 12.39
CA GLU A 224 0.34 20.28 13.74
C GLU A 224 0.69 19.09 14.67
N GLY A 225 1.25 18.00 14.11
CA GLY A 225 1.78 16.85 14.84
C GLY A 225 3.29 16.98 15.15
N ILE A 226 4.10 15.99 14.75
CA ILE A 226 5.55 15.93 15.03
C ILE A 226 6.29 17.16 14.47
N PHE A 227 5.92 17.61 13.27
CA PHE A 227 6.68 18.66 12.56
C PHE A 227 6.44 20.08 13.11
N SER A 228 5.55 20.25 14.09
CA SER A 228 5.46 21.49 14.87
C SER A 228 6.76 21.71 15.65
N GLY A 229 7.28 20.65 16.26
CA GLY A 229 8.59 20.61 16.90
C GLY A 229 9.72 20.49 15.88
N LEU A 230 9.52 19.74 14.79
CA LEU A 230 10.55 19.33 13.83
C LEU A 230 10.44 20.04 12.45
N ASN A 231 10.52 21.36 12.43
CA ASN A 231 10.35 22.16 11.21
C ASN A 231 11.57 22.25 10.26
N ASN A 232 12.65 21.52 10.54
CA ASN A 232 13.89 21.46 9.74
C ASN A 232 13.97 20.22 8.82
N VAL A 233 12.93 19.39 8.74
CA VAL A 233 12.92 18.19 7.89
C VAL A 233 12.60 18.53 6.45
N LYS A 234 13.40 18.01 5.52
CA LYS A 234 13.05 17.92 4.10
C LYS A 234 12.46 16.54 3.80
N THR A 235 11.26 16.53 3.23
CA THR A 235 10.58 15.31 2.80
C THR A 235 10.83 15.02 1.33
N TYR A 236 11.15 13.76 1.03
CA TYR A 236 11.24 13.16 -0.28
C TYR A 236 10.13 12.11 -0.42
N ASN A 237 8.96 12.54 -0.87
CA ASN A 237 7.78 11.68 -1.04
C ASN A 237 7.64 11.20 -2.50
N ILE A 238 6.60 10.41 -2.77
CA ILE A 238 6.30 9.86 -4.10
C ILE A 238 5.85 10.92 -5.14
N LEU A 239 5.51 12.13 -4.69
CA LEU A 239 5.07 13.23 -5.55
C LEU A 239 6.25 14.10 -6.02
N GLY A 240 7.42 13.94 -5.41
CA GLY A 240 8.63 14.68 -5.73
C GLY A 240 9.50 13.98 -6.77
N ASP A 241 10.42 14.75 -7.37
CA ASP A 241 11.30 14.36 -8.48
C ASP A 241 12.70 13.88 -8.03
N LYS A 242 12.93 13.78 -6.72
CA LYS A 242 14.20 13.36 -6.14
C LYS A 242 14.08 11.99 -5.52
N PHE A 243 15.15 11.21 -5.66
CA PHE A 243 15.28 9.88 -5.08
C PHE A 243 14.21 8.88 -5.57
N GLU A 244 13.80 9.02 -6.83
CA GLU A 244 12.67 8.28 -7.42
C GLU A 244 12.92 6.76 -7.45
N ILE A 245 14.06 6.34 -8.02
CA ILE A 245 14.39 4.92 -8.27
C ILE A 245 15.08 4.20 -7.10
N PHE A 246 15.39 4.89 -5.99
CA PHE A 246 16.08 4.25 -4.86
C PHE A 246 15.19 3.34 -4.03
N PHE A 247 13.87 3.49 -4.17
CA PHE A 247 12.89 2.62 -3.56
C PHE A 247 12.01 2.09 -4.69
N GLY A 248 11.97 0.78 -4.86
CA GLY A 248 11.46 0.17 -6.08
C GLY A 248 12.58 -0.35 -6.96
N LEU A 249 12.21 -1.07 -8.02
CA LEU A 249 13.14 -1.55 -9.04
C LEU A 249 12.83 -0.86 -10.38
N SER A 250 13.85 -0.48 -11.13
CA SER A 250 13.67 -0.01 -12.51
C SER A 250 13.41 -1.19 -13.46
N GLU A 251 12.95 -0.89 -14.67
CA GLU A 251 12.76 -1.92 -15.70
C GLU A 251 14.08 -2.62 -16.02
N GLU A 252 15.19 -1.87 -16.14
CA GLU A 252 16.51 -2.47 -16.44
C GLU A 252 16.95 -3.45 -15.35
N GLU A 253 16.73 -3.11 -14.07
CA GLU A 253 17.08 -3.98 -12.95
C GLU A 253 16.26 -5.28 -12.94
N VAL A 254 14.98 -5.21 -13.32
CA VAL A 254 14.11 -6.37 -13.43
C VAL A 254 14.55 -7.26 -14.60
N GLU A 255 14.82 -6.67 -15.76
CA GLU A 255 15.33 -7.40 -16.93
C GLU A 255 16.65 -8.12 -16.64
N GLU A 256 17.60 -7.44 -15.99
CA GLU A 256 18.88 -8.01 -15.59
C GLU A 256 18.68 -9.21 -14.65
N ALA A 257 17.78 -9.10 -13.67
CA ALA A 257 17.50 -10.19 -12.75
C ALA A 257 16.84 -11.39 -13.45
N LEU A 258 15.87 -11.16 -14.33
CA LEU A 258 15.22 -12.23 -15.10
C LEU A 258 16.23 -12.99 -15.97
N LYS A 259 17.13 -12.24 -16.64
CA LYS A 259 18.23 -12.80 -17.41
C LYS A 259 19.19 -13.60 -16.54
N TYR A 260 19.57 -13.08 -15.37
CA TYR A 260 20.46 -13.76 -14.43
C TYR A 260 19.89 -15.12 -13.98
N PHE A 261 18.61 -15.17 -13.70
CA PHE A 261 17.91 -16.38 -13.27
C PHE A 261 17.43 -17.29 -14.40
N GLU A 262 17.77 -16.97 -15.66
CA GLU A 262 17.37 -17.73 -16.87
C GLU A 262 15.84 -17.91 -16.97
N MET A 263 15.08 -16.89 -16.57
CA MET A 263 13.63 -16.90 -16.69
C MET A 263 13.24 -16.44 -18.09
N THR A 264 12.71 -17.36 -18.89
CA THR A 264 12.07 -17.04 -20.18
C THR A 264 10.67 -16.52 -19.91
N TYR A 265 10.44 -15.23 -20.12
CA TYR A 265 9.12 -14.63 -19.98
C TYR A 265 8.97 -13.42 -20.89
N GLU A 266 7.74 -13.07 -21.23
CA GLU A 266 7.44 -11.77 -21.84
C GLU A 266 7.52 -10.70 -20.75
N ILE A 267 8.48 -9.78 -20.86
CA ILE A 267 8.63 -8.66 -19.92
C ILE A 267 7.32 -7.87 -19.79
N GLU A 268 6.52 -7.81 -20.85
CA GLU A 268 5.19 -7.20 -20.88
C GLU A 268 4.20 -7.85 -19.88
N GLU A 269 4.27 -9.16 -19.67
CA GLU A 269 3.43 -9.83 -18.68
C GLU A 269 3.90 -9.52 -17.25
N VAL A 270 5.22 -9.52 -17.01
CA VAL A 270 5.80 -9.12 -15.72
C VAL A 270 5.43 -7.67 -15.40
N LYS A 271 5.53 -6.79 -16.40
CA LYS A 271 5.14 -5.38 -16.34
C LYS A 271 3.67 -5.21 -15.99
N ARG A 272 2.78 -5.92 -16.70
CA ARG A 272 1.34 -5.92 -16.42
C ARG A 272 1.00 -6.34 -14.98
N TRP A 273 1.77 -7.26 -14.40
CA TRP A 273 1.53 -7.77 -13.04
C TRP A 273 2.12 -6.91 -11.93
N TYR A 274 3.35 -6.41 -12.09
CA TYR A 274 4.14 -5.88 -10.96
C TYR A 274 4.67 -4.46 -11.13
N ASP A 275 4.62 -3.90 -12.34
CA ASP A 275 5.03 -2.53 -12.60
C ASP A 275 3.92 -1.53 -12.26
N GLY A 276 4.15 -0.27 -12.56
CA GLY A 276 3.13 0.75 -12.71
C GLY A 276 3.27 1.83 -11.67
N TYR A 277 4.03 1.67 -10.60
CA TYR A 277 4.18 2.72 -9.60
C TYR A 277 4.97 3.90 -10.17
N LYS A 278 4.44 5.11 -10.03
CA LYS A 278 5.09 6.33 -10.49
C LYS A 278 5.58 7.15 -9.30
N PHE A 279 6.89 7.28 -9.18
CA PHE A 279 7.53 8.14 -8.18
C PHE A 279 8.18 9.30 -8.93
N GLY A 280 7.61 10.50 -8.77
CA GLY A 280 7.90 11.64 -9.63
C GLY A 280 7.67 11.30 -11.11
N ASN A 281 8.75 11.23 -11.89
CA ASN A 281 8.74 10.91 -13.31
C ASN A 281 9.18 9.48 -13.64
N SER A 282 9.66 8.71 -12.67
CA SER A 282 10.12 7.33 -12.88
C SER A 282 9.01 6.31 -12.62
N GLU A 283 8.89 5.31 -13.50
CA GLU A 283 8.11 4.10 -13.26
C GLU A 283 8.98 3.05 -12.55
N VAL A 284 8.42 2.40 -11.53
CA VAL A 284 9.13 1.41 -10.74
C VAL A 284 8.25 0.21 -10.38
N TYR A 285 8.89 -0.94 -10.28
CA TYR A 285 8.29 -2.20 -9.86
C TYR A 285 8.33 -2.34 -8.34
N ASN A 286 7.36 -3.08 -7.78
CA ASN A 286 7.39 -3.45 -6.37
C ASN A 286 8.49 -4.52 -6.11
N PRO A 287 9.52 -4.24 -5.29
CA PRO A 287 10.62 -5.18 -5.07
C PRO A 287 10.19 -6.51 -4.47
N TRP A 288 9.21 -6.50 -3.56
CA TRP A 288 8.72 -7.73 -2.94
C TRP A 288 8.05 -8.63 -3.97
N SER A 289 7.19 -8.09 -4.82
CA SER A 289 6.51 -8.87 -5.85
C SER A 289 7.51 -9.48 -6.84
N ILE A 290 8.52 -8.71 -7.27
CA ILE A 290 9.59 -9.21 -8.14
C ILE A 290 10.42 -10.30 -7.46
N VAL A 291 10.88 -10.10 -6.21
CA VAL A 291 11.70 -11.09 -5.50
C VAL A 291 10.93 -12.41 -5.30
N ASN A 292 9.63 -12.37 -5.00
CA ASN A 292 8.82 -13.59 -4.91
C ASN A 292 8.56 -14.22 -6.28
N TYR A 293 8.33 -13.41 -7.32
CA TYR A 293 8.20 -13.91 -8.68
C TYR A 293 9.47 -14.64 -9.15
N LEU A 294 10.65 -14.08 -8.89
CA LEU A 294 11.93 -14.73 -9.20
C LEU A 294 12.09 -16.06 -8.46
N SER A 295 11.65 -16.12 -7.20
CA SER A 295 11.71 -17.31 -6.34
C SER A 295 10.79 -18.42 -6.84
N ASP A 296 9.50 -18.10 -6.99
CA ASP A 296 8.45 -19.10 -7.21
C ASP A 296 8.22 -19.38 -8.70
N ARG A 297 8.70 -18.49 -9.58
CA ARG A 297 8.61 -18.58 -11.04
C ARG A 297 7.18 -18.57 -11.61
N GLY A 298 6.23 -17.97 -10.91
CA GLY A 298 4.82 -17.90 -11.32
C GLY A 298 4.21 -16.51 -11.16
N LEU A 299 3.44 -16.06 -12.14
CA LEU A 299 2.69 -14.81 -12.04
C LEU A 299 1.49 -14.98 -11.10
N GLN A 300 1.57 -14.33 -9.94
CA GLN A 300 0.51 -14.32 -8.93
C GLN A 300 0.62 -13.08 -8.04
N ALA A 301 -0.38 -12.89 -7.18
CA ALA A 301 -0.42 -11.77 -6.25
C ALA A 301 0.37 -12.08 -4.96
N TYR A 302 1.53 -11.47 -4.80
CA TYR A 302 2.50 -11.62 -3.71
C TYR A 302 2.40 -10.55 -2.63
N TRP A 303 1.95 -9.36 -3.01
CA TRP A 303 1.80 -8.22 -2.12
C TRP A 303 0.66 -8.43 -1.10
N VAL A 304 -0.20 -9.43 -1.33
CA VAL A 304 -1.39 -9.75 -0.53
C VAL A 304 -1.01 -10.47 0.77
N ASN A 305 -0.71 -9.68 1.81
CA ASN A 305 -0.95 -10.01 3.22
C ASN A 305 -0.33 -8.94 4.12
N THR A 306 -1.13 -8.10 4.80
CA THR A 306 -0.82 -7.59 6.16
C THR A 306 -2.05 -6.93 6.79
N SER A 307 -2.08 -6.94 8.12
CA SER A 307 -3.09 -6.46 9.07
C SER A 307 -3.65 -5.03 8.89
N ASP A 308 -3.02 -4.20 8.06
CA ASP A 308 -3.37 -2.77 7.92
C ASP A 308 -4.46 -2.51 6.88
N ASN A 309 -4.96 -3.55 6.21
CA ASN A 309 -6.15 -3.43 5.35
C ASN A 309 -7.38 -2.98 6.15
N ALA A 310 -7.39 -3.22 7.47
CA ALA A 310 -8.48 -2.83 8.37
C ALA A 310 -8.81 -1.34 8.22
N LEU A 311 -7.83 -0.45 8.11
CA LEU A 311 -8.07 1.00 8.01
C LEU A 311 -8.73 1.38 6.68
N ILE A 312 -8.29 0.79 5.57
CA ILE A 312 -8.93 0.99 4.26
C ILE A 312 -10.36 0.45 4.29
N TYR A 313 -10.48 -0.78 4.78
CA TYR A 313 -11.73 -1.50 4.83
C TYR A 313 -12.75 -0.84 5.76
N ASP A 314 -12.37 -0.31 6.92
CA ASP A 314 -13.29 0.33 7.87
C ASP A 314 -13.74 1.70 7.38
N ASN A 315 -12.88 2.44 6.65
CA ASN A 315 -13.32 3.64 5.94
C ASN A 315 -14.27 3.32 4.78
N LEU A 316 -14.10 2.17 4.10
CA LEU A 316 -15.04 1.69 3.09
C LEU A 316 -16.42 1.31 3.67
N LYS A 317 -16.56 1.02 4.97
CA LYS A 317 -17.87 0.69 5.58
C LYS A 317 -18.80 1.92 5.70
N ASN A 318 -18.24 3.12 5.82
CA ASN A 318 -19.00 4.36 6.02
C ASN A 318 -19.26 5.11 4.69
N SER A 319 -19.25 4.38 3.57
CA SER A 319 -19.15 4.93 2.21
C SER A 319 -20.42 5.60 1.68
N THR A 320 -20.25 6.71 0.95
CA THR A 320 -21.30 7.38 0.16
C THR A 320 -21.38 6.84 -1.28
N VAL A 321 -22.47 7.18 -1.99
CA VAL A 321 -22.68 6.81 -3.41
C VAL A 321 -21.53 7.23 -4.32
N ASP A 322 -20.80 8.32 -4.00
CA ASP A 322 -19.71 8.82 -4.83
C ASP A 322 -18.43 8.00 -4.69
N LEU A 323 -18.12 7.47 -3.49
CA LEU A 323 -17.00 6.54 -3.30
C LEU A 323 -17.17 5.28 -4.15
N PHE A 324 -18.39 4.77 -4.26
CA PHE A 324 -18.68 3.60 -5.10
C PHE A 324 -18.44 3.85 -6.59
N LYS A 325 -18.83 5.02 -7.11
CA LYS A 325 -18.58 5.37 -8.52
C LYS A 325 -17.09 5.47 -8.81
N ASP A 326 -16.32 6.03 -7.88
CA ASP A 326 -14.87 6.15 -8.02
C ASP A 326 -14.20 4.77 -8.00
N LEU A 327 -14.61 3.88 -7.07
CA LEU A 327 -14.14 2.50 -7.03
C LEU A 327 -14.52 1.73 -8.30
N GLU A 328 -15.74 1.90 -8.79
CA GLU A 328 -16.20 1.35 -10.07
C GLU A 328 -15.28 1.80 -11.20
N ALA A 329 -15.04 3.11 -11.35
CA ALA A 329 -14.14 3.64 -12.37
C ALA A 329 -12.71 3.07 -12.25
N LEU A 330 -12.18 2.97 -11.03
CA LEU A 330 -10.86 2.37 -10.77
C LEU A 330 -10.82 0.90 -11.18
N PHE A 331 -11.84 0.11 -10.83
CA PHE A 331 -11.97 -1.28 -11.24
C PHE A 331 -12.17 -1.42 -12.74
N GLU A 332 -12.77 -0.41 -13.38
CA GLU A 332 -12.83 -0.29 -14.83
C GLU A 332 -11.47 -0.08 -15.51
N GLY A 333 -10.42 0.19 -14.72
CA GLY A 333 -9.11 0.56 -15.23
C GLY A 333 -9.06 2.02 -15.67
N LYS A 334 -10.06 2.83 -15.31
CA LYS A 334 -10.07 4.28 -15.53
C LYS A 334 -9.31 4.96 -14.40
N ALA A 335 -8.79 6.15 -14.68
CA ALA A 335 -8.24 7.01 -13.65
C ALA A 335 -9.34 7.93 -13.08
N ILE A 336 -9.26 8.25 -11.79
CA ILE A 336 -10.16 9.19 -11.13
C ILE A 336 -9.39 10.44 -10.71
N LYS A 337 -10.06 11.59 -10.72
CA LYS A 337 -9.47 12.87 -10.29
C LYS A 337 -9.64 13.01 -8.78
N LYS A 338 -8.52 13.22 -8.07
CA LYS A 338 -8.51 13.45 -6.61
C LYS A 338 -7.45 14.46 -6.20
N GLU A 339 -7.70 15.12 -5.07
CA GLU A 339 -6.71 15.95 -4.40
C GLU A 339 -5.84 15.05 -3.52
N ILE A 340 -4.51 15.12 -3.68
CA ILE A 340 -3.55 14.34 -2.90
C ILE A 340 -2.55 15.30 -2.27
N SER A 341 -2.72 15.53 -0.97
CA SER A 341 -1.84 16.41 -0.22
C SER A 341 -0.45 15.76 0.01
N PRO A 342 0.64 16.54 -0.03
CA PRO A 342 1.96 16.08 0.41
C PRO A 342 2.03 15.80 1.92
N PHE A 343 1.10 16.35 2.71
CA PHE A 343 0.99 16.17 4.15
C PHE A 343 -0.24 15.34 4.50
N PHE A 344 -0.13 14.51 5.53
CA PHE A 344 -1.22 13.67 6.01
C PHE A 344 -1.64 14.10 7.41
N THR A 345 -2.85 14.65 7.56
CA THR A 345 -3.47 14.82 8.88
C THR A 345 -4.38 13.63 9.16
N PHE A 346 -4.31 13.08 10.38
CA PHE A 346 -5.25 12.02 10.78
C PHE A 346 -6.68 12.56 10.96
N GLU A 347 -6.85 13.88 11.13
CA GLU A 347 -8.16 14.53 11.13
C GLU A 347 -8.82 14.51 9.73
N GLU A 348 -8.04 14.61 8.65
CA GLU A 348 -8.52 14.47 7.26
C GLU A 348 -8.96 13.05 6.89
N LEU A 349 -8.55 12.00 7.62
CA LEU A 349 -9.07 10.64 7.38
C LEU A 349 -10.59 10.57 7.55
N SER A 350 -11.15 11.41 8.42
CA SER A 350 -12.59 11.52 8.62
C SER A 350 -13.30 12.31 7.50
N LYS A 351 -12.55 12.98 6.62
CA LYS A 351 -13.04 13.70 5.44
C LYS A 351 -12.98 12.81 4.20
N PHE A 352 -13.84 13.10 3.22
CA PHE A 352 -14.06 12.26 2.03
C PHE A 352 -12.81 11.90 1.21
N ASP A 353 -11.76 12.74 1.21
CA ASP A 353 -10.56 12.52 0.38
C ASP A 353 -9.38 11.85 1.10
N GLY A 354 -9.43 11.73 2.44
CA GLY A 354 -8.34 11.13 3.22
C GLY A 354 -8.07 9.65 2.89
N ILE A 355 -9.12 8.92 2.46
CA ILE A 355 -9.00 7.52 2.04
C ILE A 355 -8.17 7.37 0.75
N TRP A 356 -8.35 8.27 -0.22
CA TRP A 356 -7.62 8.22 -1.49
C TRP A 356 -6.15 8.51 -1.30
N GLN A 357 -5.86 9.51 -0.48
CA GLN A 357 -4.50 9.83 -0.08
C GLN A 357 -3.81 8.63 0.59
N LEU A 358 -4.49 7.99 1.55
CA LEU A 358 -3.97 6.79 2.20
C LEU A 358 -3.72 5.64 1.21
N MET A 359 -4.66 5.39 0.29
CA MET A 359 -4.53 4.35 -0.74
C MET A 359 -3.32 4.61 -1.65
N VAL A 360 -3.08 5.87 -2.03
CA VAL A 360 -1.93 6.27 -2.85
C VAL A 360 -0.62 6.06 -2.09
N TYR A 361 -0.47 6.60 -0.86
CA TYR A 361 0.78 6.47 -0.10
C TYR A 361 1.08 5.03 0.33
N ASN A 362 0.07 4.18 0.53
CA ASN A 362 0.27 2.76 0.82
C ASN A 362 0.55 1.92 -0.43
N GLY A 363 0.41 2.46 -1.64
CA GLY A 363 0.68 1.75 -2.90
C GLY A 363 -0.48 0.88 -3.40
N TYR A 364 -1.71 1.15 -2.96
CA TYR A 364 -2.91 0.56 -3.56
C TYR A 364 -3.35 1.33 -4.82
N LEU A 365 -3.02 2.62 -4.88
CA LEU A 365 -3.24 3.46 -6.05
C LEU A 365 -1.93 4.13 -6.43
N LYS A 366 -1.80 4.49 -7.70
CA LYS A 366 -0.69 5.26 -8.24
C LYS A 366 -1.13 6.63 -8.71
N ILE A 367 -0.19 7.57 -8.73
CA ILE A 367 -0.32 8.78 -9.51
C ILE A 367 -0.15 8.42 -10.98
N ASN A 368 -1.14 8.74 -11.80
CA ASN A 368 -1.08 8.60 -13.26
C ASN A 368 -0.56 9.89 -13.89
N GLU A 369 -1.16 11.02 -13.51
CA GLU A 369 -0.88 12.34 -14.06
C GLU A 369 -1.09 13.42 -12.99
N LYS A 370 -0.23 14.44 -12.99
CA LYS A 370 -0.41 15.66 -12.19
C LYS A 370 -1.17 16.69 -13.02
N LEU A 371 -2.33 17.13 -12.53
CA LEU A 371 -3.17 18.11 -13.23
C LEU A 371 -2.90 19.54 -12.77
N SER A 372 -2.78 19.73 -11.46
CA SER A 372 -2.49 21.02 -10.82
C SER A 372 -1.66 20.81 -9.55
N ASN A 373 -1.49 21.83 -8.69
CA ASN A 373 -0.56 21.76 -7.54
C ASN A 373 -0.78 20.53 -6.65
N ASP A 374 -2.04 20.21 -6.34
CA ASP A 374 -2.42 19.09 -5.48
C ASP A 374 -3.49 18.17 -6.11
N GLU A 375 -3.92 18.42 -7.35
CA GLU A 375 -4.87 17.56 -8.05
C GLU A 375 -4.16 16.58 -8.98
N TYR A 376 -4.52 15.31 -8.86
CA TYR A 376 -3.92 14.20 -9.60
C TYR A 376 -5.00 13.29 -10.18
N MET A 377 -4.68 12.71 -11.33
CA MET A 377 -5.37 11.50 -11.80
C MET A 377 -4.73 10.30 -11.12
N ILE A 378 -5.51 9.49 -10.42
CA ILE A 378 -5.05 8.28 -9.72
C ILE A 378 -5.70 7.03 -10.29
N LYS A 379 -4.98 5.91 -10.30
CA LYS A 379 -5.43 4.63 -10.88
C LYS A 379 -4.87 3.44 -10.08
N ILE A 380 -5.47 2.27 -10.23
CA ILE A 380 -4.88 1.00 -9.79
C ILE A 380 -3.58 0.75 -10.58
N PRO A 381 -2.45 0.45 -9.92
CA PRO A 381 -1.14 0.40 -10.59
C PRO A 381 -1.02 -0.76 -11.57
N ASN A 382 -1.46 -1.96 -11.18
CA ASN A 382 -1.24 -3.19 -11.92
C ASN A 382 -2.28 -4.27 -11.57
N TYR A 383 -2.14 -5.41 -12.24
CA TYR A 383 -3.05 -6.54 -12.11
C TYR A 383 -2.97 -7.23 -10.74
N GLU A 384 -1.82 -7.20 -10.07
CA GLU A 384 -1.68 -7.71 -8.70
C GLU A 384 -2.61 -6.96 -7.72
N ILE A 385 -2.56 -5.62 -7.75
CA ILE A 385 -3.41 -4.80 -6.87
C ILE A 385 -4.87 -4.86 -7.29
N GLN A 386 -5.18 -4.97 -8.58
CA GLN A 386 -6.54 -5.19 -9.05
C GLN A 386 -7.13 -6.49 -8.48
N THR A 387 -6.34 -7.57 -8.47
CA THR A 387 -6.73 -8.87 -7.88
C THR A 387 -6.93 -8.75 -6.38
N PHE A 388 -6.07 -8.00 -5.68
CA PHE A 388 -6.22 -7.71 -4.26
C PHE A 388 -7.57 -7.05 -3.96
N PHE A 389 -7.90 -5.96 -4.67
CA PHE A 389 -9.17 -5.27 -4.44
C PHE A 389 -10.36 -6.15 -4.78
N LYS A 390 -10.29 -6.89 -5.89
CA LYS A 390 -11.32 -7.84 -6.32
C LYS A 390 -11.61 -8.87 -5.23
N LYS A 391 -10.57 -9.52 -4.69
CA LYS A 391 -10.70 -10.49 -3.59
C LYS A 391 -11.18 -9.84 -2.28
N GLY A 392 -10.55 -8.73 -1.89
CA GLY A 392 -10.87 -8.01 -0.65
C GLY A 392 -12.28 -7.42 -0.62
N PHE A 393 -12.77 -6.94 -1.76
CA PHE A 393 -14.14 -6.47 -1.92
C PHE A 393 -15.13 -7.64 -1.72
N ILE A 394 -14.87 -8.81 -2.33
CA ILE A 394 -15.74 -9.98 -2.17
C ILE A 394 -15.70 -10.50 -0.74
N ASP A 395 -14.52 -10.68 -0.16
CA ASP A 395 -14.38 -11.21 1.20
C ASP A 395 -15.07 -10.29 2.22
N LYS A 396 -14.99 -8.96 2.03
CA LYS A 396 -15.56 -7.98 2.98
C LYS A 396 -17.03 -7.64 2.73
N PHE A 397 -17.47 -7.47 1.49
CA PHE A 397 -18.84 -7.06 1.17
C PHE A 397 -19.78 -8.24 0.91
N LEU A 398 -19.26 -9.45 0.66
CA LEU A 398 -20.05 -10.63 0.28
C LEU A 398 -19.88 -11.81 1.23
N VAL A 399 -19.26 -11.59 2.41
CA VAL A 399 -18.99 -12.51 3.54
C VAL A 399 -19.52 -13.93 3.32
N SER A 400 -18.83 -14.67 2.44
CA SER A 400 -18.93 -16.11 2.18
C SER A 400 -18.47 -16.41 0.74
N GLY A 401 -17.20 -16.81 0.60
CA GLY A 401 -16.74 -17.47 -0.63
C GLY A 401 -17.64 -18.65 -1.05
N ASN A 402 -18.38 -19.25 -0.10
CA ASN A 402 -19.34 -20.34 -0.33
C ASN A 402 -20.62 -19.96 -1.09
N TYR A 403 -21.04 -18.69 -1.10
CA TYR A 403 -22.25 -18.28 -1.83
C TYR A 403 -21.93 -17.49 -3.11
N PHE A 404 -20.84 -16.72 -3.13
CA PHE A 404 -20.49 -15.87 -4.26
C PHE A 404 -19.99 -16.61 -5.49
N ASN A 405 -18.96 -17.46 -5.36
CA ASN A 405 -18.42 -18.18 -6.52
C ASN A 405 -19.50 -19.05 -7.19
N PRO A 406 -20.29 -19.86 -6.45
CA PRO A 406 -21.37 -20.62 -7.07
C PRO A 406 -22.49 -19.76 -7.68
N MET A 407 -22.71 -18.53 -7.19
CA MET A 407 -23.66 -17.60 -7.81
C MET A 407 -23.16 -17.15 -9.19
N MET A 408 -21.88 -16.81 -9.28
CA MET A 408 -21.25 -16.46 -10.55
C MET A 408 -21.17 -17.65 -11.50
N ASP A 409 -20.85 -18.84 -11.00
CA ASP A 409 -20.84 -20.06 -11.82
C ASP A 409 -22.25 -20.35 -12.38
N ALA A 410 -23.31 -20.24 -11.57
CA ALA A 410 -24.69 -20.38 -12.03
C ALA A 410 -25.06 -19.37 -13.14
N LEU A 411 -24.63 -18.11 -13.01
CA LEU A 411 -24.81 -17.10 -14.07
C LEU A 411 -24.10 -17.51 -15.37
N LEU A 412 -22.85 -17.97 -15.26
CA LEU A 412 -22.01 -18.37 -16.40
C LEU A 412 -22.48 -19.65 -17.08
N ASP A 413 -23.05 -20.58 -16.32
CA ASP A 413 -23.62 -21.85 -16.80
C ASP A 413 -25.04 -21.66 -17.36
N GLY A 414 -25.64 -20.47 -17.17
CA GLY A 414 -26.98 -20.14 -17.64
C GLY A 414 -28.12 -20.64 -16.75
N ASP A 415 -27.81 -21.11 -15.54
CA ASP A 415 -28.78 -21.49 -14.51
C ASP A 415 -29.29 -20.24 -13.77
N ILE A 416 -30.20 -19.51 -14.43
CA ILE A 416 -30.70 -18.23 -13.93
C ILE A 416 -31.56 -18.39 -12.67
N GLU A 417 -32.19 -19.54 -12.47
CA GLU A 417 -32.98 -19.83 -11.25
C GLU A 417 -32.06 -19.97 -10.04
N GLU A 418 -30.98 -20.74 -10.18
CA GLU A 418 -29.98 -20.89 -9.12
C GLU A 418 -29.24 -19.57 -8.86
N PHE A 419 -28.95 -18.81 -9.92
CA PHE A 419 -28.40 -17.46 -9.81
C PHE A 419 -29.33 -16.53 -9.00
N GLU A 420 -30.64 -16.47 -9.30
CA GLU A 420 -31.62 -15.67 -8.55
C GLU A 420 -31.60 -16.06 -7.06
N ARG A 421 -31.66 -17.36 -6.77
CA ARG A 421 -31.70 -17.88 -5.40
C ARG A 421 -30.44 -17.50 -4.62
N ARG A 422 -29.26 -17.65 -5.23
CA ARG A 422 -27.98 -17.32 -4.58
C ARG A 422 -27.76 -15.82 -4.45
N LEU A 423 -28.15 -15.02 -5.44
CA LEU A 423 -28.12 -13.57 -5.36
C LEU A 423 -28.99 -13.06 -4.21
N GLN A 424 -30.19 -13.62 -4.06
CA GLN A 424 -31.06 -13.29 -2.92
C GLN A 424 -30.41 -13.67 -1.58
N ASN A 425 -29.78 -14.83 -1.47
CA ASN A 425 -29.07 -15.25 -0.25
C ASN A 425 -27.93 -14.29 0.13
N ILE A 426 -27.20 -13.78 -0.86
CA ILE A 426 -26.15 -12.78 -0.64
C ILE A 426 -26.75 -11.51 -0.01
N PHE A 427 -27.86 -10.99 -0.52
CA PHE A 427 -28.53 -9.83 0.10
C PHE A 427 -29.08 -10.17 1.50
N LEU A 428 -29.61 -11.37 1.70
CA LEU A 428 -30.13 -11.82 3.00
C LEU A 428 -29.05 -11.79 4.09
N VAL A 429 -27.88 -12.35 3.80
CA VAL A 429 -26.78 -12.55 4.76
C VAL A 429 -25.91 -11.30 4.93
N ASN A 430 -25.64 -10.55 3.85
CA ASN A 430 -24.55 -9.58 3.82
C ASN A 430 -24.95 -8.10 3.88
N THR A 431 -26.24 -7.77 3.80
CA THR A 431 -26.68 -6.36 3.74
C THR A 431 -27.59 -5.99 4.91
N SER A 432 -27.38 -4.81 5.50
CA SER A 432 -28.36 -4.23 6.42
C SER A 432 -29.56 -3.71 5.64
N PHE A 433 -30.76 -3.93 6.15
CA PHE A 433 -32.00 -3.46 5.51
C PHE A 433 -32.04 -1.92 5.36
N TYR A 434 -31.28 -1.19 6.18
CA TYR A 434 -31.23 0.27 6.18
C TYR A 434 -30.38 0.86 5.04
N ASP A 435 -29.44 0.08 4.48
CA ASP A 435 -28.47 0.56 3.49
C ASP A 435 -28.96 0.43 2.04
N LEU A 436 -29.98 -0.40 1.80
CA LEU A 436 -30.48 -0.74 0.46
C LEU A 436 -31.62 0.17 -0.03
N LYS A 437 -31.34 1.47 -0.19
CA LYS A 437 -32.33 2.46 -0.65
C LYS A 437 -32.03 2.96 -2.07
N GLY A 438 -32.89 2.56 -3.01
CA GLY A 438 -32.88 3.06 -4.38
C GLY A 438 -32.05 2.20 -5.34
N GLU A 439 -32.35 2.32 -6.64
CA GLU A 439 -31.82 1.50 -7.72
C GLU A 439 -30.30 1.61 -7.86
N LYS A 440 -29.77 2.82 -7.65
CA LYS A 440 -28.32 3.10 -7.69
C LYS A 440 -27.51 2.24 -6.71
N VAL A 441 -28.04 1.92 -5.53
CA VAL A 441 -27.33 1.09 -4.55
C VAL A 441 -27.23 -0.35 -5.03
N TYR A 442 -28.33 -0.91 -5.54
CA TYR A 442 -28.33 -2.27 -6.11
C TYR A 442 -27.45 -2.36 -7.35
N HIS A 443 -27.52 -1.35 -8.22
CA HIS A 443 -26.67 -1.23 -9.40
C HIS A 443 -25.18 -1.26 -9.01
N SER A 444 -24.75 -0.40 -8.07
CA SER A 444 -23.34 -0.35 -7.65
C SER A 444 -22.87 -1.65 -6.98
N LEU A 445 -23.69 -2.26 -6.12
CA LEU A 445 -23.37 -3.54 -5.49
C LEU A 445 -23.24 -4.65 -6.54
N PHE A 446 -24.19 -4.75 -7.45
CA PHE A 446 -24.21 -5.77 -8.47
C PHE A 446 -23.05 -5.61 -9.46
N LEU A 447 -22.74 -4.38 -9.86
CA LEU A 447 -21.58 -4.13 -10.70
C LEU A 447 -20.26 -4.48 -10.01
N GLY A 448 -20.15 -4.19 -8.70
CA GLY A 448 -19.05 -4.66 -7.85
C GLY A 448 -18.88 -6.18 -7.91
N MET A 449 -19.98 -6.93 -7.95
CA MET A 449 -19.97 -8.38 -8.15
C MET A 449 -19.50 -8.76 -9.56
N LEU A 450 -20.01 -8.10 -10.61
CA LEU A 450 -19.67 -8.40 -12.00
C LEU A 450 -18.19 -8.16 -12.34
N ILE A 451 -17.52 -7.23 -11.66
CA ILE A 451 -16.07 -6.99 -11.79
C ILE A 451 -15.26 -8.26 -11.55
N TRP A 452 -15.79 -9.23 -10.78
CA TRP A 452 -15.15 -10.54 -10.62
C TRP A 452 -14.92 -11.28 -11.95
N LEU A 453 -15.71 -10.99 -12.97
CA LEU A 453 -15.67 -11.68 -14.26
C LEU A 453 -14.69 -11.04 -15.26
N ARG A 454 -13.95 -10.00 -14.89
CA ARG A 454 -13.07 -9.24 -15.80
C ARG A 454 -12.01 -10.04 -16.55
N ASP A 455 -11.57 -11.16 -15.99
CA ASP A 455 -10.56 -12.03 -16.62
C ASP A 455 -11.13 -12.81 -17.81
N LYS A 456 -12.46 -12.90 -17.88
CA LYS A 456 -13.20 -13.64 -18.91
C LYS A 456 -14.11 -12.73 -19.75
N TYR A 457 -14.45 -11.54 -19.23
CA TYR A 457 -15.43 -10.62 -19.79
C TYR A 457 -14.98 -9.16 -19.73
N GLU A 458 -15.22 -8.41 -20.79
CA GLU A 458 -15.28 -6.95 -20.73
C GLU A 458 -16.58 -6.54 -20.02
N VAL A 459 -16.45 -5.99 -18.81
CA VAL A 459 -17.57 -5.50 -17.98
C VAL A 459 -17.82 -4.02 -18.28
N LYS A 460 -19.03 -3.68 -18.72
CA LYS A 460 -19.47 -2.29 -18.94
C LYS A 460 -20.67 -1.97 -18.09
N SER A 461 -20.69 -0.80 -17.47
CA SER A 461 -21.91 -0.22 -16.90
C SER A 461 -22.38 0.96 -17.74
N ASN A 462 -23.66 1.33 -17.60
CA ASN A 462 -24.12 2.67 -17.95
C ASN A 462 -23.85 3.12 -19.40
N GLY A 463 -23.75 2.17 -20.33
CA GLY A 463 -23.37 2.44 -21.71
C GLY A 463 -24.57 2.80 -22.59
N GLU A 464 -24.36 3.67 -23.57
CA GLU A 464 -25.36 4.00 -24.58
C GLU A 464 -25.34 2.95 -25.70
N ARG A 465 -26.48 2.31 -25.94
CA ARG A 465 -26.70 1.37 -27.06
C ARG A 465 -28.16 1.32 -27.47
N GLY A 466 -28.37 0.99 -28.75
CA GLY A 466 -29.71 0.99 -29.34
C GLY A 466 -30.37 2.35 -29.14
N HIS A 467 -31.47 2.39 -28.41
CA HIS A 467 -32.26 3.60 -28.16
C HIS A 467 -32.26 4.06 -26.69
N GLY A 468 -31.25 3.67 -25.91
CA GLY A 468 -31.12 4.11 -24.52
C GLY A 468 -29.80 3.73 -23.85
N ARG A 469 -29.85 3.64 -22.53
CA ARG A 469 -28.69 3.34 -21.67
C ARG A 469 -29.01 2.12 -20.83
N TYR A 470 -28.20 1.07 -20.99
CA TYR A 470 -28.32 -0.15 -20.19
C TYR A 470 -27.62 0.01 -18.84
N ASP A 471 -28.05 -0.77 -17.85
CA ASP A 471 -27.40 -0.78 -16.53
C ASP A 471 -26.04 -1.46 -16.56
N ALA A 472 -25.96 -2.72 -17.00
CA ALA A 472 -24.71 -3.45 -17.11
C ALA A 472 -24.66 -4.41 -18.29
N MET A 473 -23.46 -4.70 -18.78
CA MET A 473 -23.21 -5.63 -19.87
C MET A 473 -21.90 -6.40 -19.65
N LEU A 474 -21.95 -7.71 -19.88
CA LEU A 474 -20.77 -8.58 -19.95
C LEU A 474 -20.56 -9.00 -21.39
N ILE A 475 -19.43 -8.60 -21.97
CA ILE A 475 -19.03 -8.98 -23.32
C ILE A 475 -17.88 -9.99 -23.18
N PRO A 476 -18.02 -11.24 -23.63
CA PRO A 476 -16.99 -12.24 -23.43
C PRO A 476 -15.73 -11.92 -24.23
N LEU A 477 -14.57 -12.12 -23.61
CA LEU A 477 -13.27 -12.01 -24.31
C LEU A 477 -13.09 -13.19 -25.28
N ASP A 478 -13.58 -14.36 -24.90
CA ASP A 478 -13.72 -15.53 -25.76
C ASP A 478 -15.11 -15.54 -26.40
N LYS A 479 -15.18 -15.22 -27.69
CA LYS A 479 -16.45 -15.01 -28.43
C LYS A 479 -17.36 -16.25 -28.49
N VAL A 480 -16.87 -17.44 -28.14
CA VAL A 480 -17.68 -18.66 -28.01
C VAL A 480 -18.60 -18.61 -26.77
N LYS A 481 -18.24 -17.79 -25.78
CA LYS A 481 -19.01 -17.62 -24.53
C LYS A 481 -20.19 -16.66 -24.71
N LEU A 482 -21.08 -16.67 -23.72
CA LEU A 482 -22.36 -15.95 -23.72
C LEU A 482 -22.15 -14.46 -23.44
N ALA A 483 -22.87 -13.56 -24.09
CA ALA A 483 -22.96 -12.17 -23.59
C ALA A 483 -24.17 -12.01 -22.68
N TYR A 484 -24.08 -11.05 -21.74
CA TYR A 484 -25.16 -10.74 -20.81
C TYR A 484 -25.48 -9.26 -20.86
N VAL A 485 -26.76 -8.92 -20.90
CA VAL A 485 -27.28 -7.55 -20.81
C VAL A 485 -28.22 -7.48 -19.63
N PHE A 486 -27.96 -6.57 -18.70
CA PHE A 486 -28.71 -6.43 -17.45
C PHE A 486 -29.44 -5.09 -17.41
N GLU A 487 -30.65 -5.12 -16.85
CA GLU A 487 -31.44 -3.95 -16.46
C GLU A 487 -32.00 -4.18 -15.05
N PHE A 488 -31.94 -3.17 -14.20
CA PHE A 488 -32.34 -3.23 -12.81
C PHE A 488 -33.59 -2.38 -12.55
N LYS A 489 -34.46 -2.85 -11.67
CA LYS A 489 -35.61 -2.10 -11.16
C LYS A 489 -35.75 -2.24 -9.66
N VAL A 490 -36.26 -1.21 -9.00
CA VAL A 490 -36.67 -1.31 -7.58
C VAL A 490 -38.19 -1.33 -7.48
N SER A 491 -38.71 -2.36 -6.81
CA SER A 491 -40.13 -2.45 -6.53
C SER A 491 -40.51 -1.72 -5.24
N LYS A 492 -41.73 -1.16 -5.20
CA LYS A 492 -42.29 -0.55 -3.98
C LYS A 492 -42.73 -1.62 -2.98
N THR A 493 -43.14 -2.80 -3.46
CA THR A 493 -43.66 -3.90 -2.62
C THR A 493 -43.08 -5.24 -3.06
N ILE A 494 -43.06 -6.23 -2.18
CA ILE A 494 -42.59 -7.59 -2.53
C ILE A 494 -43.48 -8.19 -3.63
N LYS A 495 -44.80 -7.98 -3.55
CA LYS A 495 -45.76 -8.47 -4.56
C LYS A 495 -45.50 -7.89 -5.95
N GLY A 496 -44.94 -6.68 -6.04
CA GLY A 496 -44.61 -6.03 -7.31
C GLY A 496 -43.24 -6.39 -7.89
N LEU A 497 -42.50 -7.33 -7.30
CA LEU A 497 -41.15 -7.70 -7.78
C LEU A 497 -41.19 -8.32 -9.18
N THR A 498 -42.05 -9.31 -9.39
CA THR A 498 -42.15 -10.02 -10.68
C THR A 498 -42.49 -9.07 -11.82
N ALA A 499 -43.50 -8.21 -11.63
CA ALA A 499 -43.88 -7.22 -12.64
C ALA A 499 -42.73 -6.25 -12.96
N LYS A 500 -41.94 -5.85 -11.95
CA LYS A 500 -40.76 -4.98 -12.17
C LYS A 500 -39.61 -5.69 -12.88
N ALA A 501 -39.41 -6.99 -12.65
CA ALA A 501 -38.38 -7.76 -13.36
C ALA A 501 -38.79 -7.95 -14.84
N GLU A 502 -40.08 -8.14 -15.11
CA GLU A 502 -40.63 -8.19 -16.46
C GLU A 502 -40.52 -6.82 -17.17
N GLU A 503 -40.82 -5.72 -16.47
CA GLU A 503 -40.60 -4.36 -16.98
C GLU A 503 -39.13 -4.11 -17.34
N ALA A 504 -38.19 -4.56 -16.50
CA ALA A 504 -36.76 -4.47 -16.77
C ALA A 504 -36.37 -5.26 -18.03
N LEU A 505 -36.87 -6.51 -18.15
CA LEU A 505 -36.60 -7.35 -19.31
C LEU A 505 -37.18 -6.74 -20.60
N GLU A 506 -38.41 -6.25 -20.57
CA GLU A 506 -39.06 -5.65 -21.74
C GLU A 506 -38.35 -4.38 -22.18
N GLN A 507 -37.88 -3.56 -21.23
CA GLN A 507 -37.08 -2.39 -21.54
C GLN A 507 -35.79 -2.74 -22.33
N ILE A 508 -35.11 -3.85 -22.00
CA ILE A 508 -33.94 -4.31 -22.76
C ILE A 508 -34.31 -4.58 -24.23
N LYS A 509 -35.49 -5.18 -24.48
CA LYS A 509 -35.97 -5.53 -25.82
C LYS A 509 -36.36 -4.29 -26.60
N GLU A 510 -37.21 -3.45 -26.03
CA GLU A 510 -37.70 -2.23 -26.66
C GLU A 510 -36.56 -1.28 -27.03
N LYS A 511 -35.54 -1.19 -26.18
CA LYS A 511 -34.38 -0.31 -26.39
C LYS A 511 -33.25 -0.96 -27.16
N GLN A 512 -33.34 -2.27 -27.47
CA GLN A 512 -32.37 -3.03 -28.27
C GLN A 512 -30.93 -2.89 -27.75
N TYR A 513 -30.74 -3.01 -26.43
CA TYR A 513 -29.43 -2.81 -25.80
C TYR A 513 -28.35 -3.81 -26.28
N ASP A 514 -28.75 -4.95 -26.81
CA ASP A 514 -27.88 -5.98 -27.39
C ASP A 514 -27.45 -5.70 -28.84
N ALA A 515 -27.88 -4.59 -29.44
CA ALA A 515 -27.48 -4.18 -30.78
C ALA A 515 -25.95 -4.20 -30.97
N GLY A 516 -25.50 -4.70 -32.12
CA GLY A 516 -24.09 -4.82 -32.50
C GLY A 516 -23.32 -5.96 -31.82
N LEU A 517 -23.89 -6.71 -30.87
CA LEU A 517 -23.19 -7.87 -30.28
C LEU A 517 -23.06 -9.04 -31.26
N LYS A 518 -24.09 -9.30 -32.07
CA LYS A 518 -24.05 -10.35 -33.12
C LYS A 518 -22.97 -10.07 -34.17
N GLU A 519 -22.81 -8.81 -34.58
CA GLU A 519 -21.77 -8.36 -35.52
C GLU A 519 -20.35 -8.53 -34.96
N LYS A 520 -20.20 -8.52 -33.62
CA LYS A 520 -18.93 -8.81 -32.95
C LYS A 520 -18.58 -10.30 -32.89
N GLY A 521 -19.44 -11.17 -33.42
CA GLY A 521 -19.26 -12.62 -33.47
C GLY A 521 -19.81 -13.35 -32.25
N ILE A 522 -20.71 -12.72 -31.48
CA ILE A 522 -21.33 -13.32 -30.29
C ILE A 522 -22.68 -13.92 -30.69
N SER A 523 -22.80 -15.24 -30.60
CA SER A 523 -23.96 -15.98 -31.12
C SER A 523 -25.11 -16.19 -30.12
N LYS A 524 -24.87 -15.98 -28.82
CA LYS A 524 -25.87 -16.17 -27.76
C LYS A 524 -25.81 -15.03 -26.75
N ILE A 525 -26.96 -14.42 -26.50
CA ILE A 525 -27.09 -13.25 -25.63
C ILE A 525 -28.20 -13.49 -24.62
N TYR A 526 -27.87 -13.39 -23.33
CA TYR A 526 -28.84 -13.40 -22.24
C TYR A 526 -29.26 -11.97 -21.94
N ARG A 527 -30.55 -11.67 -22.10
CA ARG A 527 -31.16 -10.43 -21.62
C ARG A 527 -31.77 -10.72 -20.25
N ILE A 528 -31.35 -10.00 -19.21
CA ILE A 528 -31.69 -10.30 -17.82
C ILE A 528 -32.25 -9.04 -17.14
N GLY A 529 -33.54 -9.06 -16.84
CA GLY A 529 -34.19 -8.07 -16.00
C GLY A 529 -34.20 -8.50 -14.54
N ILE A 530 -33.68 -7.67 -13.63
CA ILE A 530 -33.65 -7.96 -12.19
C ILE A 530 -34.42 -6.89 -11.41
N ALA A 531 -35.32 -7.34 -10.54
CA ALA A 531 -36.02 -6.45 -9.62
C ALA A 531 -35.63 -6.70 -8.16
N PHE A 532 -35.54 -5.61 -7.40
CA PHE A 532 -35.14 -5.62 -5.99
C PHE A 532 -36.20 -5.01 -5.07
N LYS A 533 -36.36 -5.58 -3.87
CA LYS A 533 -37.13 -4.99 -2.76
C LYS A 533 -36.51 -5.40 -1.43
N GLY A 534 -35.69 -4.50 -0.87
CA GLY A 534 -34.90 -4.81 0.31
C GLY A 534 -34.00 -6.01 -0.01
N LYS A 535 -34.17 -7.09 0.75
CA LYS A 535 -33.38 -8.32 0.59
C LYS A 535 -33.95 -9.30 -0.44
N ASN A 536 -35.10 -9.01 -1.04
CA ASN A 536 -35.76 -9.91 -1.98
C ASN A 536 -35.40 -9.54 -3.41
N VAL A 537 -35.18 -10.56 -4.24
CA VAL A 537 -34.75 -10.42 -5.64
C VAL A 537 -35.68 -11.23 -6.52
N LYS A 538 -35.96 -10.73 -7.73
CA LYS A 538 -36.61 -11.51 -8.78
C LYS A 538 -35.90 -11.29 -10.10
N VAL A 539 -35.63 -12.36 -10.84
CA VAL A 539 -34.96 -12.33 -12.13
C VAL A 539 -35.91 -12.83 -13.22
N LYS A 540 -35.87 -12.19 -14.37
CA LYS A 540 -36.53 -12.60 -15.61
C LYS A 540 -35.52 -12.53 -16.73
N TYR A 541 -35.55 -13.50 -17.64
CA TYR A 541 -34.57 -13.54 -18.72
C TYR A 541 -35.14 -14.11 -20.01
N GLU A 542 -34.43 -13.85 -21.10
CA GLU A 542 -34.58 -14.55 -22.38
C GLU A 542 -33.20 -14.73 -23.04
N ILE A 543 -33.12 -15.65 -24.00
CA ILE A 543 -31.90 -15.98 -24.75
C ILE A 543 -32.16 -15.68 -26.23
N VAL A 544 -31.24 -14.94 -26.88
CA VAL A 544 -31.41 -14.40 -28.26
C VAL A 544 -30.17 -14.61 -29.12
#